data_AF-A0A0S8KZR5-F1
#
_entry.id   AF-A0A0S8KZR5-F1
#
_cell.length_a   1.000
_cell.length_b   1.000
_cell.length_c   1.000
_cell.angle_alpha   90.00
_cell.angle_beta   90.00
_cell.angle_gamma   90.00
#
_symmetry.space_group_name_H-M   'P 1'
#
loop_
_entity.id
_entity.type
_entity.pdbx_description
1 polymer ?
#
loop_
_entity_poly.entity_id
_entity_poly.type
_entity_poly.pdbx_seq_one_letter_code
_entity_poly.pdbx_strand_id
1 'polypeptide(L)'
;MKLGHYLVAVQYGDENTSPYFAFLSWENIWHAWGNMQAYALLHTGHILENAQFIDAGLKEVKHFYPFCIEQNYFSEFRLVRNHDSLLLNDLLKFPQISYGIRPMVFASLEAYNITGDETYAILAGRLATWYFGNNPANQVMYDHLTGRAFDGINTASKINYNSGAESTIETLLSIQAIESNPVSKQIVQEYCIKWNLFQDRP
;
A
#
# COMPACT_ATOMS: atom_id res chain seq x y z
N MET A 1 -0.43 -26.96 -2.07
CA MET A 1 -0.46 -25.49 -1.92
C MET A 1 -1.18 -24.87 -3.12
N LYS A 2 -2.52 -24.91 -3.11
CA LYS A 2 -3.35 -24.54 -4.26
C LYS A 2 -3.68 -23.03 -4.29
N LEU A 3 -3.83 -22.40 -3.13
CA LEU A 3 -4.23 -21.00 -3.00
C LEU A 3 -3.23 -20.01 -3.61
N GLY A 4 -1.92 -20.16 -3.35
CA GLY A 4 -0.90 -19.27 -3.91
C GLY A 4 -0.91 -19.23 -5.45
N HIS A 5 -1.12 -20.37 -6.11
CA HIS A 5 -1.24 -20.43 -7.56
C HIS A 5 -2.52 -19.71 -8.07
N TYR A 6 -3.62 -19.75 -7.31
CA TYR A 6 -4.81 -18.97 -7.64
C TYR A 6 -4.58 -17.46 -7.47
N LEU A 7 -3.77 -17.04 -6.49
CA LEU A 7 -3.39 -15.63 -6.36
C LEU A 7 -2.54 -15.17 -7.56
N VAL A 8 -1.57 -15.97 -8.00
CA VAL A 8 -0.78 -15.67 -9.20
C VAL A 8 -1.67 -15.57 -10.44
N ALA A 9 -2.69 -16.41 -10.56
CA ALA A 9 -3.59 -16.43 -11.72
C ALA A 9 -4.50 -15.20 -11.84
N VAL A 10 -4.64 -14.38 -10.80
CA VAL A 10 -5.44 -13.15 -10.81
C VAL A 10 -4.60 -11.87 -10.87
N GLN A 11 -3.33 -11.99 -11.27
CA GLN A 11 -2.47 -10.86 -11.60
C GLN A 11 -2.71 -10.39 -13.02
N TYR A 12 -2.91 -9.08 -13.22
CA TYR A 12 -3.19 -8.51 -14.53
C TYR A 12 -2.30 -7.31 -14.87
N GLY A 13 -2.12 -7.08 -16.17
CA GLY A 13 -1.27 -6.01 -16.69
C GLY A 13 0.20 -6.41 -16.76
N ASP A 14 1.02 -5.44 -17.14
CA ASP A 14 2.48 -5.57 -17.23
C ASP A 14 3.14 -4.22 -16.93
N GLU A 15 4.46 -4.11 -17.06
CA GLU A 15 5.20 -2.88 -16.75
C GLU A 15 4.76 -1.66 -17.60
N ASN A 16 4.16 -1.89 -18.76
CA ASN A 16 3.71 -0.87 -19.71
C ASN A 16 2.18 -0.79 -19.85
N THR A 17 1.45 -1.80 -19.35
CA THR A 17 0.01 -1.96 -19.55
C THR A 17 -0.73 -2.05 -18.22
N SER A 18 -1.76 -1.21 -18.06
CA SER A 18 -2.66 -1.25 -16.91
C SER A 18 -3.23 -2.67 -16.67
N PRO A 19 -3.38 -3.11 -15.41
CA PRO A 19 -3.14 -2.39 -14.16
C PRO A 19 -1.76 -2.63 -13.53
N TYR A 20 -0.69 -2.77 -14.32
CA TYR A 20 0.69 -2.80 -13.80
C TYR A 20 1.01 -3.92 -12.81
N PHE A 21 0.58 -5.14 -13.10
CA PHE A 21 0.73 -6.33 -12.24
C PHE A 21 -0.11 -6.33 -10.96
N ALA A 22 -1.22 -5.58 -10.91
CA ALA A 22 -2.15 -5.63 -9.79
C ALA A 22 -2.81 -7.01 -9.63
N PHE A 23 -2.91 -7.50 -8.39
CA PHE A 23 -3.69 -8.69 -8.03
C PHE A 23 -5.14 -8.32 -7.74
N LEU A 24 -6.06 -8.82 -8.56
CA LEU A 24 -7.49 -8.60 -8.33
C LEU A 24 -7.94 -9.29 -7.03
N SER A 25 -8.80 -8.61 -6.28
CA SER A 25 -9.33 -9.06 -4.99
C SER A 25 -10.54 -9.98 -5.16
N TRP A 26 -11.40 -9.67 -6.13
CA TRP A 26 -12.63 -10.43 -6.40
C TRP A 26 -13.04 -10.31 -7.86
N GLU A 27 -13.14 -11.44 -8.58
CA GLU A 27 -13.45 -11.47 -10.01
C GLU A 27 -12.61 -10.48 -10.83
N ASN A 28 -13.24 -9.43 -11.37
CA ASN A 28 -12.57 -8.37 -12.12
C ASN A 28 -12.35 -7.07 -11.32
N ILE A 29 -12.43 -7.12 -9.99
CA ILE A 29 -12.32 -5.97 -9.08
C ILE A 29 -10.99 -6.04 -8.33
N TRP A 30 -10.26 -4.93 -8.33
CA TRP A 30 -9.23 -4.68 -7.34
C TRP A 30 -9.79 -3.73 -6.29
N HIS A 31 -9.55 -4.02 -5.01
CA HIS A 31 -9.78 -3.05 -3.93
C HIS A 31 -8.60 -3.03 -2.98
N ALA A 32 -8.32 -1.88 -2.38
CA ALA A 32 -7.19 -1.69 -1.47
C ALA A 32 -7.34 -2.46 -0.16
N TRP A 33 -8.57 -2.57 0.35
CA TRP A 33 -8.87 -3.09 1.69
C TRP A 33 -8.35 -4.50 1.90
N GLY A 34 -7.30 -4.65 2.70
CA GLY A 34 -6.71 -5.95 3.04
C GLY A 34 -6.06 -6.66 1.86
N ASN A 35 -5.67 -5.97 0.78
CA ASN A 35 -5.03 -6.56 -0.39
C ASN A 35 -3.60 -7.00 -0.06
N MET A 36 -3.50 -8.12 0.67
CA MET A 36 -2.25 -8.70 1.19
C MET A 36 -1.63 -9.70 0.20
N GLN A 37 -2.14 -9.83 -1.03
CA GLN A 37 -1.70 -10.84 -1.99
C GLN A 37 -0.19 -10.80 -2.24
N ALA A 38 0.38 -9.62 -2.56
CA ALA A 38 1.82 -9.51 -2.79
C ALA A 38 2.63 -9.87 -1.55
N TYR A 39 2.26 -9.36 -0.36
CA TYR A 39 2.96 -9.74 0.88
C TYR A 39 2.89 -11.25 1.12
N ALA A 40 1.72 -11.87 0.97
CA ALA A 40 1.55 -13.29 1.18
C ALA A 40 2.39 -14.12 0.19
N LEU A 41 2.43 -13.73 -1.08
CA LEU A 41 3.23 -14.40 -2.11
C LEU A 41 4.74 -14.22 -1.87
N LEU A 42 5.19 -13.02 -1.50
CA LEU A 42 6.58 -12.75 -1.14
C LEU A 42 7.00 -13.59 0.07
N HIS A 43 6.25 -13.50 1.16
CA HIS A 43 6.58 -14.16 2.42
C HIS A 43 6.59 -15.69 2.29
N THR A 44 5.53 -16.24 1.70
CA THR A 44 5.45 -17.69 1.49
C THR A 44 6.42 -18.16 0.41
N GLY A 45 6.60 -17.39 -0.66
CA GLY A 45 7.57 -17.66 -1.71
C GLY A 45 8.99 -17.76 -1.17
N HIS A 46 9.37 -16.88 -0.23
CA HIS A 46 10.66 -16.94 0.44
C HIS A 46 10.82 -18.21 1.30
N ILE A 47 9.85 -18.52 2.16
CA ILE A 47 9.89 -19.70 3.04
C ILE A 47 9.94 -21.02 2.25
N LEU A 48 9.27 -21.06 1.10
CA LEU A 48 9.09 -22.27 0.30
C LEU A 48 10.04 -22.34 -0.89
N GLU A 49 10.94 -21.37 -1.02
CA GLU A 49 11.86 -21.22 -2.15
C GLU A 49 11.14 -21.24 -3.51
N ASN A 50 9.93 -20.66 -3.57
CA ASN A 50 9.12 -20.60 -4.78
C ASN A 50 9.37 -19.29 -5.53
N ALA A 51 10.25 -19.35 -6.54
CA ALA A 51 10.61 -18.21 -7.37
C ALA A 51 9.42 -17.57 -8.11
N GLN A 52 8.40 -18.35 -8.50
CA GLN A 52 7.20 -17.82 -9.16
C GLN A 52 6.41 -16.89 -8.23
N PHE A 53 6.31 -17.26 -6.95
CA PHE A 53 5.57 -16.45 -5.97
C PHE A 53 6.34 -15.16 -5.63
N ILE A 54 7.66 -15.28 -5.47
CA ILE A 54 8.53 -14.12 -5.24
C ILE A 54 8.43 -13.16 -6.42
N ASP A 55 8.61 -13.64 -7.66
CA ASP A 55 8.55 -12.81 -8.87
C ASP A 55 7.19 -12.11 -9.02
N ALA A 56 6.08 -12.83 -8.82
CA ALA A 56 4.75 -12.26 -8.91
C ALA A 56 4.54 -11.15 -7.86
N GLY A 57 4.95 -11.37 -6.62
CA GLY A 57 4.87 -10.36 -5.56
C GLY A 57 5.74 -9.13 -5.84
N LEU A 58 6.99 -9.33 -6.26
CA LEU A 58 7.91 -8.24 -6.58
C LEU A 58 7.40 -7.35 -7.72
N LYS A 59 6.73 -7.94 -8.72
CA LYS A 59 6.15 -7.22 -9.85
C LYS A 59 5.07 -6.24 -9.42
N GLU A 60 4.12 -6.64 -8.57
CA GLU A 60 3.10 -5.71 -8.08
C GLU A 60 3.75 -4.58 -7.26
N VAL A 61 4.64 -4.91 -6.32
CA VAL A 61 5.31 -3.91 -5.49
C VAL A 61 6.10 -2.91 -6.35
N LYS A 62 6.82 -3.39 -7.36
CA LYS A 62 7.69 -2.56 -8.20
C LYS A 62 6.92 -1.65 -9.16
N HIS A 63 5.77 -2.10 -9.68
CA HIS A 63 5.09 -1.40 -10.77
C HIS A 63 3.76 -0.80 -10.34
N PHE A 64 2.91 -1.53 -9.61
CA PHE A 64 1.58 -1.08 -9.25
C PHE A 64 1.59 -0.07 -8.09
N TYR A 65 2.42 -0.26 -7.07
CA TYR A 65 2.41 0.63 -5.90
C TYR A 65 2.91 2.05 -6.20
N PRO A 66 3.97 2.26 -7.01
CA PRO A 66 4.31 3.60 -7.50
C PRO A 66 3.17 4.25 -8.27
N PHE A 67 2.48 3.49 -9.12
CA PHE A 67 1.28 3.97 -9.82
C PHE A 67 0.18 4.40 -8.85
N CYS A 68 -0.08 3.63 -7.78
CA CYS A 68 -1.00 4.05 -6.73
C CYS A 68 -0.61 5.40 -6.10
N ILE A 69 0.67 5.60 -5.76
CA ILE A 69 1.16 6.88 -5.21
C ILE A 69 0.93 8.03 -6.19
N GLU A 70 1.32 7.87 -7.44
CA GLU A 70 1.18 8.90 -8.50
C GLU A 70 -0.27 9.33 -8.68
N GLN A 71 -1.21 8.41 -8.47
CA GLN A 71 -2.63 8.65 -8.65
C GLN A 71 -3.33 9.15 -7.39
N ASN A 72 -2.57 9.42 -6.32
CA ASN A 72 -3.05 9.73 -4.97
C ASN A 72 -3.98 8.63 -4.40
N TYR A 73 -3.61 7.38 -4.67
CA TYR A 73 -4.24 6.14 -4.22
C TYR A 73 -5.67 5.92 -4.73
N PHE A 74 -6.07 4.65 -4.72
CA PHE A 74 -7.40 4.19 -5.05
C PHE A 74 -7.98 3.40 -3.89
N SER A 75 -9.30 3.39 -3.76
CA SER A 75 -10.00 2.44 -2.92
C SER A 75 -10.37 1.19 -3.71
N GLU A 76 -10.78 1.36 -4.98
CA GLU A 76 -11.28 0.28 -5.84
C GLU A 76 -11.17 0.66 -7.32
N PHE A 77 -11.03 -0.34 -8.19
CA PHE A 77 -11.37 -0.23 -9.61
C PHE A 77 -11.85 -1.58 -10.16
N ARG A 78 -12.49 -1.53 -11.32
CA ARG A 78 -12.90 -2.71 -12.09
C ARG A 78 -12.14 -2.79 -13.40
N LEU A 79 -11.68 -3.99 -13.75
CA LEU A 79 -11.17 -4.27 -15.09
C LEU A 79 -12.30 -4.63 -16.05
N VAL A 80 -12.39 -3.90 -17.14
CA VAL A 80 -13.33 -4.19 -18.23
C VAL A 80 -12.56 -4.46 -19.50
N ARG A 81 -12.94 -5.53 -20.20
CA ARG A 81 -12.38 -5.85 -21.51
C ARG A 81 -13.02 -4.95 -22.56
N ASN A 82 -12.19 -4.25 -23.32
CA ASN A 82 -12.59 -3.47 -24.48
C ASN A 82 -11.74 -3.92 -25.67
N HIS A 83 -12.34 -4.71 -26.57
CA HIS A 83 -11.65 -5.42 -27.65
C HIS A 83 -10.45 -6.21 -27.10
N ASP A 84 -9.23 -5.91 -27.58
CA ASP A 84 -7.99 -6.57 -27.19
C ASP A 84 -7.32 -5.94 -25.96
N SER A 85 -7.91 -4.86 -25.40
CA SER A 85 -7.35 -4.11 -24.28
C SER A 85 -8.14 -4.29 -22.99
N LEU A 86 -7.44 -4.21 -21.85
CA LEU A 86 -8.04 -4.11 -20.52
C LEU A 86 -8.01 -2.64 -20.07
N LEU A 87 -9.16 -2.13 -19.63
CA LEU A 87 -9.31 -0.76 -19.16
C LEU A 87 -9.72 -0.74 -17.69
N LEU A 88 -9.22 0.26 -16.96
CA LEU A 88 -9.74 0.62 -15.64
C LEU A 88 -11.09 1.31 -15.82
N ASN A 89 -12.13 0.73 -15.22
CA ASN A 89 -13.47 1.31 -15.11
C ASN A 89 -13.83 1.47 -13.62
N ASP A 90 -14.83 2.30 -13.34
CA ASP A 90 -15.34 2.52 -11.98
C ASP A 90 -14.23 2.78 -10.96
N LEU A 91 -13.23 3.59 -11.36
CA LEU A 91 -12.09 3.92 -10.54
C LEU A 91 -12.53 4.84 -9.40
N LEU A 92 -12.50 4.31 -8.18
CA LEU A 92 -12.87 5.00 -6.96
C LEU A 92 -11.60 5.36 -6.18
N LYS A 93 -11.48 6.63 -5.79
CA LYS A 93 -10.38 7.10 -4.95
C LYS A 93 -10.63 6.89 -3.45
N PHE A 94 -11.88 6.74 -3.05
CA PHE A 94 -12.31 6.78 -1.65
C PHE A 94 -13.37 5.71 -1.35
N PRO A 95 -13.47 5.25 -0.08
CA PRO A 95 -12.68 5.69 1.07
C PRO A 95 -11.24 5.15 1.08
N GLN A 96 -10.29 5.97 1.54
CA GLN A 96 -8.93 5.53 1.84
C GLN A 96 -8.79 5.30 3.33
N ILE A 97 -8.39 4.10 3.73
CA ILE A 97 -8.27 3.69 5.14
C ILE A 97 -6.93 3.00 5.37
N SER A 98 -6.49 2.92 6.63
CA SER A 98 -5.22 2.28 6.99
C SER A 98 -5.13 0.82 6.49
N TYR A 99 -6.25 0.09 6.48
CA TYR A 99 -6.37 -1.27 5.94
C TYR A 99 -6.09 -1.37 4.42
N GLY A 100 -6.09 -0.26 3.70
CA GLY A 100 -5.63 -0.17 2.31
C GLY A 100 -4.17 0.24 2.15
N ILE A 101 -3.55 0.82 3.18
CA ILE A 101 -2.17 1.32 3.15
C ILE A 101 -1.18 0.31 3.73
N ARG A 102 -1.50 -0.29 4.88
CA ARG A 102 -0.62 -1.28 5.53
C ARG A 102 -0.21 -2.42 4.60
N PRO A 103 -1.09 -3.02 3.77
CA PRO A 103 -0.68 -4.11 2.89
C PRO A 103 0.46 -3.73 1.94
N MET A 104 0.40 -2.52 1.37
CA MET A 104 1.46 -2.03 0.49
C MET A 104 2.77 -1.80 1.26
N VAL A 105 2.70 -1.20 2.44
CA VAL A 105 3.88 -0.99 3.32
C VAL A 105 4.54 -2.32 3.65
N PHE A 106 3.76 -3.32 4.05
CA PHE A 106 4.25 -4.65 4.42
C PHE A 106 4.88 -5.38 3.24
N ALA A 107 4.21 -5.39 2.08
CA ALA A 107 4.75 -6.03 0.88
C ALA A 107 6.05 -5.34 0.39
N SER A 108 6.14 -4.01 0.48
CA SER A 108 7.38 -3.30 0.16
C SER A 108 8.53 -3.64 1.12
N LEU A 109 8.28 -3.73 2.43
CA LEU A 109 9.32 -4.15 3.37
C LEU A 109 9.73 -5.63 3.19
N GLU A 110 8.78 -6.51 2.86
CA GLU A 110 9.11 -7.90 2.58
C GLU A 110 9.92 -8.06 1.28
N ALA A 111 9.61 -7.26 0.25
CA ALA A 111 10.41 -7.19 -0.96
C ALA A 111 11.85 -6.75 -0.66
N TYR A 112 12.04 -5.76 0.22
CA TYR A 112 13.36 -5.36 0.71
C TYR A 112 14.07 -6.51 1.44
N ASN A 113 13.39 -7.20 2.37
CA ASN A 113 13.98 -8.31 3.12
C ASN A 113 14.48 -9.45 2.22
N ILE A 114 13.74 -9.75 1.15
CA ILE A 114 14.08 -10.82 0.21
C ILE A 114 15.23 -10.42 -0.73
N THR A 115 15.24 -9.17 -1.19
CA THR A 115 16.13 -8.74 -2.29
C THR A 115 17.36 -7.97 -1.82
N GLY A 116 17.28 -7.30 -0.67
CA GLY A 116 18.26 -6.31 -0.22
C GLY A 116 18.22 -4.98 -0.99
N ASP A 117 17.31 -4.80 -1.96
CA ASP A 117 17.22 -3.60 -2.78
C ASP A 117 16.51 -2.47 -2.02
N GLU A 118 17.27 -1.44 -1.64
CA GLU A 118 16.79 -0.30 -0.86
C GLU A 118 15.63 0.47 -1.52
N THR A 119 15.42 0.35 -2.84
CA THR A 119 14.29 1.00 -3.52
C THR A 119 12.94 0.54 -2.95
N TYR A 120 12.84 -0.70 -2.47
CA TYR A 120 11.64 -1.21 -1.82
C TYR A 120 11.44 -0.63 -0.41
N ALA A 121 12.52 -0.46 0.36
CA ALA A 121 12.44 0.20 1.67
C ALA A 121 12.10 1.69 1.52
N ILE A 122 12.64 2.36 0.51
CA ILE A 122 12.28 3.74 0.17
C ILE A 122 10.78 3.83 -0.19
N LEU A 123 10.29 2.89 -1.02
CA LEU A 123 8.88 2.83 -1.39
C LEU A 123 7.98 2.63 -0.16
N ALA A 124 8.34 1.73 0.76
CA ALA A 124 7.61 1.53 2.02
C ALA A 124 7.52 2.84 2.83
N GLY A 125 8.62 3.58 2.94
CA GLY A 125 8.65 4.89 3.58
C GLY A 125 7.70 5.89 2.90
N ARG A 126 7.73 5.97 1.55
CA ARG A 126 6.84 6.84 0.77
C ARG A 126 5.36 6.49 0.97
N LEU A 127 5.00 5.22 0.96
CA LEU A 127 3.64 4.76 1.27
C LEU A 127 3.21 5.18 2.68
N ALA A 128 4.09 4.99 3.67
CA ALA A 128 3.82 5.35 5.06
C ALA A 128 3.63 6.86 5.29
N THR A 129 4.16 7.73 4.42
CA THR A 129 3.89 9.18 4.51
C THR A 129 2.39 9.52 4.38
N TRP A 130 1.54 8.62 3.87
CA TRP A 130 0.09 8.79 3.89
C TRP A 130 -0.45 9.05 5.30
N TYR A 131 0.11 8.39 6.32
CA TYR A 131 -0.27 8.58 7.73
C TYR A 131 0.04 9.99 8.26
N PHE A 132 1.00 10.67 7.62
CA PHE A 132 1.51 11.98 8.02
C PHE A 132 1.03 13.10 7.11
N GLY A 133 0.00 12.88 6.29
CA GLY A 133 -0.59 13.94 5.47
C GLY A 133 -0.20 13.89 3.99
N ASN A 134 0.63 12.94 3.54
CA ASN A 134 0.86 12.73 2.12
C ASN A 134 -0.30 11.92 1.49
N ASN A 135 -1.49 12.50 1.55
CA ASN A 135 -2.74 11.89 1.15
C ASN A 135 -3.65 12.93 0.50
N PRO A 136 -4.72 12.53 -0.21
CA PRO A 136 -5.57 13.45 -0.97
C PRO A 136 -6.21 14.59 -0.18
N ALA A 137 -6.30 14.46 1.14
CA ALA A 137 -6.90 15.46 2.02
C ALA A 137 -5.86 16.37 2.69
N ASN A 138 -4.57 16.09 2.51
CA ASN A 138 -3.46 16.74 3.22
C ASN A 138 -3.66 16.75 4.74
N GLN A 139 -4.19 15.66 5.32
CA GLN A 139 -4.47 15.55 6.75
C GLN A 139 -3.61 14.51 7.43
N VAL A 140 -3.06 14.85 8.60
CA VAL A 140 -2.37 13.87 9.44
C VAL A 140 -3.39 12.87 9.97
N MET A 141 -3.18 11.59 9.64
CA MET A 141 -4.09 10.48 10.00
C MET A 141 -3.62 9.72 11.25
N TYR A 142 -2.35 9.87 11.63
CA TYR A 142 -1.73 9.26 12.80
C TYR A 142 -1.20 10.33 13.77
N ASP A 143 -1.65 10.28 15.01
CA ASP A 143 -1.12 11.10 16.10
C ASP A 143 -0.02 10.34 16.86
N HIS A 144 1.23 10.71 16.59
CA HIS A 144 2.41 10.12 17.22
C HIS A 144 2.49 10.35 18.74
N LEU A 145 1.81 11.36 19.30
CA LEU A 145 1.85 11.62 20.74
C LEU A 145 0.92 10.69 21.51
N THR A 146 -0.22 10.33 20.90
CA THR A 146 -1.26 9.51 21.56
C THR A 146 -1.32 8.08 21.04
N GLY A 147 -0.68 7.79 19.91
CA GLY A 147 -0.81 6.52 19.19
C GLY A 147 -2.14 6.37 18.44
N ARG A 148 -3.00 7.40 18.45
CA ARG A 148 -4.33 7.36 17.83
C ARG A 148 -4.23 7.44 16.31
N ALA A 149 -5.06 6.66 15.62
CA ALA A 149 -5.26 6.80 14.17
C ALA A 149 -6.72 7.10 13.82
N PHE A 150 -6.94 7.89 12.77
CA PHE A 150 -8.28 8.15 12.24
C PHE A 150 -8.72 7.04 11.27
N ASP A 151 -10.03 6.76 11.25
CA ASP A 151 -10.62 5.66 10.47
C ASP A 151 -10.36 5.78 8.97
N GLY A 152 -10.30 7.00 8.43
CA GLY A 152 -9.91 7.20 7.05
C GLY A 152 -10.39 8.50 6.42
N ILE A 153 -10.23 8.55 5.10
CA ILE A 153 -10.56 9.68 4.25
C ILE A 153 -11.77 9.27 3.40
N ASN A 154 -12.93 9.86 3.67
CA ASN A 154 -14.17 9.57 2.93
C ASN A 154 -14.23 10.30 1.59
N THR A 155 -13.66 11.50 1.53
CA THR A 155 -13.45 12.29 0.32
C THR A 155 -12.24 13.22 0.53
N ALA A 156 -11.75 13.89 -0.51
CA ALA A 156 -10.66 14.86 -0.41
C ALA A 156 -10.92 16.01 0.60
N SER A 157 -12.17 16.26 0.98
CA SER A 157 -12.56 17.30 1.94
C SER A 157 -13.22 16.76 3.21
N LYS A 158 -13.40 15.44 3.35
CA LYS A 158 -14.11 14.83 4.48
C LYS A 158 -13.31 13.68 5.08
N ILE A 159 -12.79 13.92 6.27
CA ILE A 159 -12.12 12.90 7.10
C ILE A 159 -13.12 12.24 8.03
N ASN A 160 -12.94 10.95 8.25
CA ASN A 160 -13.56 10.23 9.35
C ASN A 160 -12.63 10.26 10.57
N TYR A 161 -12.88 11.17 11.50
CA TYR A 161 -12.07 11.35 12.72
C TYR A 161 -12.37 10.34 13.83
N ASN A 162 -13.27 9.38 13.59
CA ASN A 162 -13.42 8.21 14.47
C ASN A 162 -12.08 7.45 14.55
N SER A 163 -11.93 6.68 15.62
CA SER A 163 -10.70 5.93 15.88
C SER A 163 -11.07 4.55 16.41
N GLY A 164 -11.39 3.66 15.48
CA GLY A 164 -11.68 2.26 15.77
C GLY A 164 -10.41 1.44 16.00
N ALA A 165 -10.62 0.20 16.47
CA ALA A 165 -9.52 -0.75 16.69
C ALA A 165 -8.79 -1.10 15.38
N GLU A 166 -9.52 -1.31 14.28
CA GLU A 166 -8.93 -1.66 12.98
C GLU A 166 -7.96 -0.57 12.50
N SER A 167 -8.43 0.67 12.37
CA SER A 167 -7.61 1.79 11.88
C SER A 167 -6.39 2.05 12.76
N THR A 168 -6.55 1.93 14.09
CA THR A 168 -5.47 2.09 15.05
C THR A 168 -4.42 0.97 14.94
N ILE A 169 -4.84 -0.30 14.95
CA ILE A 169 -3.91 -1.44 14.86
C ILE A 169 -3.18 -1.45 13.52
N GLU A 170 -3.90 -1.26 12.42
CA GLU A 170 -3.33 -1.22 11.07
C GLU A 170 -2.27 -0.12 10.93
N THR A 171 -2.53 1.05 11.52
CA THR A 171 -1.58 2.16 11.53
C THR A 171 -0.36 1.85 12.39
N LEU A 172 -0.56 1.38 13.64
CA LEU A 172 0.54 1.09 14.56
C LEU A 172 1.44 -0.04 14.03
N LEU A 173 0.87 -1.04 13.36
CA LEU A 173 1.64 -2.08 12.68
C LEU A 173 2.50 -1.52 11.56
N SER A 174 1.96 -0.61 10.73
CA SER A 174 2.74 0.10 9.71
C SER A 174 3.86 0.92 10.33
N ILE A 175 3.57 1.73 11.36
CA ILE A 175 4.57 2.58 12.02
C ILE A 175 5.67 1.74 12.67
N GLN A 176 5.33 0.66 13.36
CA GLN A 176 6.31 -0.26 13.96
C GLN A 176 7.23 -0.88 12.91
N ALA A 177 6.68 -1.32 11.78
CA ALA A 177 7.44 -1.91 10.68
C ALA A 177 8.41 -0.89 10.06
N ILE A 178 7.95 0.35 9.85
CA ILE A 178 8.77 1.45 9.34
C ILE A 178 9.88 1.83 10.31
N GLU A 179 9.57 1.96 11.61
CA GLU A 179 10.56 2.29 12.65
C GLU A 179 11.67 1.25 12.77
N SER A 180 11.38 -0.01 12.40
CA SER A 180 12.33 -1.11 12.41
C SER A 180 13.24 -1.15 11.18
N ASN A 181 12.94 -0.37 10.13
CA ASN A 181 13.75 -0.27 8.91
C ASN A 181 14.38 1.14 8.79
N PRO A 182 15.71 1.28 8.95
CA PRO A 182 16.37 2.59 8.94
C PRO A 182 16.13 3.42 7.67
N VAL A 183 16.10 2.78 6.50
CA VAL A 183 15.90 3.46 5.20
C VAL A 183 14.48 4.00 5.12
N SER A 184 13.47 3.16 5.39
CA SER A 184 12.06 3.59 5.37
C SER A 184 11.77 4.66 6.42
N LYS A 185 12.33 4.52 7.62
CA LYS A 185 12.24 5.51 8.71
C LYS A 185 12.79 6.86 8.28
N GLN A 186 13.98 6.88 7.66
CA GLN A 186 14.59 8.11 7.18
C GLN A 186 13.66 8.86 6.19
N ILE A 187 13.06 8.15 5.24
CA ILE A 187 12.12 8.75 4.27
C ILE A 187 10.92 9.42 4.97
N VAL A 188 10.35 8.77 5.98
CA VAL A 188 9.22 9.35 6.75
C VAL A 188 9.68 10.57 7.55
N GLN A 189 10.85 10.51 8.18
CA GLN A 189 11.42 11.62 8.95
C GLN A 189 11.68 12.85 8.06
N GLU A 190 12.29 12.65 6.89
CA GLU A 190 12.54 13.70 5.91
C GLU A 190 11.24 14.37 5.46
N TYR A 191 10.19 13.59 5.21
CA TYR A 191 8.87 14.13 4.89
C TYR A 191 8.33 14.99 6.04
N CYS A 192 8.36 14.48 7.27
CA CYS A 192 7.78 15.19 8.41
C CYS A 192 8.56 16.47 8.76
N ILE A 193 9.88 16.48 8.62
CA ILE A 193 10.72 17.67 8.79
C ILE A 193 10.38 18.71 7.72
N LYS A 194 10.31 18.28 6.45
CA LYS A 194 9.98 19.17 5.32
C LYS A 194 8.65 19.90 5.51
N TRP A 195 7.67 19.25 6.14
CA TRP A 195 6.34 19.79 6.37
C TRP A 195 6.08 20.25 7.81
N ASN A 196 7.14 20.37 8.61
CA ASN A 196 7.10 20.87 10.00
C ASN A 196 6.05 20.17 10.89
N LEU A 197 5.87 18.86 10.75
CA LEU A 197 4.81 18.12 11.45
C LEU A 197 5.11 17.83 12.92
N PHE A 198 6.37 18.03 13.33
CA PHE A 198 6.88 17.71 14.68
C PHE A 198 7.50 18.91 15.40
N GLN A 199 7.55 20.10 14.79
CA GLN A 199 7.91 21.32 15.50
C GLN A 199 6.63 22.13 15.72
N ASP A 200 6.39 22.46 16.99
CA ASP A 200 5.27 23.26 17.50
C ASP A 200 3.90 22.55 17.56
N ARG A 201 3.68 21.86 18.68
CA ARG A 201 2.40 21.98 19.40
C ARG A 201 2.71 22.32 20.86
N PRO A 202 2.09 23.37 21.42
CA PRO A 202 2.30 23.78 22.82
C PRO A 202 1.93 22.68 23.82
#